data_AF-A0A7T0LJX3-F1
#
_entry.id   AF-A0A7T0LJX3-F1
#
_cell.length_a   1.000
_cell.length_b   1.000
_cell.length_c   1.000
_cell.angle_alpha   90.00
_cell.angle_beta   90.00
_cell.angle_gamma   90.00
#
_symmetry.space_group_name_H-M   'P 1'
#
loop_
_entity.id
_entity.type
_entity.pdbx_description
1 polymer ?
#
loop_
_entity_poly.entity_id
_entity_poly.type
_entity_poly.pdbx_seq_one_letter_code
_entity_poly.pdbx_strand_id
1 'polypeptide(L)'
;MSHADKPVAGLSRRAALFVPVACLGAGAVVSCSRSPKVPEGWVRKEKGLLSVAVPAQWQEVAIPEGARVSSWDWVLQDTSDFNDSATTVRLLGMSEGPGAVIVYPPTDAVEAAEALGAVNLFGDSDRAYPEAREVDGGEDEVQRVDMPYGGGEGNDYLLVAKDKESGLMAVVGLTGTGVTEELIADIAAGIQVVVPD
;
A
#
# COMPACT_ATOMS: atom_id res chain seq x y z
N MET A 1 -61.76 -3.68 -72.37
CA MET A 1 -60.68 -3.00 -73.13
C MET A 1 -59.38 -3.39 -72.44
N SER A 2 -58.70 -4.44 -72.91
CA SER A 2 -57.42 -4.39 -73.67
C SER A 2 -56.36 -3.52 -72.95
N HIS A 3 -55.20 -3.99 -72.50
CA HIS A 3 -54.19 -4.89 -73.07
C HIS A 3 -53.35 -5.49 -71.91
N ALA A 4 -53.12 -6.82 -71.86
CA ALA A 4 -51.95 -7.56 -72.40
C ALA A 4 -50.72 -7.51 -71.46
N ASP A 5 -50.41 -8.63 -70.77
CA ASP A 5 -49.41 -9.67 -71.10
C ASP A 5 -47.98 -9.25 -70.64
N LYS A 6 -47.12 -10.05 -69.98
CA LYS A 6 -47.14 -11.43 -69.45
C LYS A 6 -45.87 -11.63 -68.57
N PRO A 7 -45.78 -12.72 -67.78
CA PRO A 7 -44.78 -12.97 -66.73
C PRO A 7 -43.70 -14.00 -67.11
N VAL A 8 -42.57 -14.05 -66.39
CA VAL A 8 -41.71 -15.25 -66.17
C VAL A 8 -40.92 -15.03 -64.87
N ALA A 9 -41.30 -15.63 -63.73
CA ALA A 9 -40.94 -16.96 -63.21
C ALA A 9 -39.45 -17.14 -62.81
N GLY A 10 -39.22 -17.43 -61.53
CA GLY A 10 -37.92 -17.89 -61.00
C GLY A 10 -37.94 -18.05 -59.48
N LEU A 11 -38.22 -19.26 -59.00
CA LEU A 11 -38.26 -19.68 -57.60
C LEU A 11 -36.90 -19.54 -56.88
N SER A 12 -36.91 -19.25 -55.57
CA SER A 12 -36.60 -20.24 -54.53
C SER A 12 -36.30 -19.63 -53.14
N ARG A 13 -37.11 -20.10 -52.19
CA ARG A 13 -37.00 -20.19 -50.71
C ARG A 13 -35.63 -19.91 -50.07
N ARG A 14 -35.64 -19.18 -48.94
CA ARG A 14 -35.38 -19.71 -47.58
C ARG A 14 -35.74 -18.69 -46.50
N ALA A 15 -36.52 -19.13 -45.52
CA ALA A 15 -36.83 -18.42 -44.29
C ALA A 15 -35.62 -18.44 -43.34
N ALA A 16 -35.43 -17.35 -42.59
CA ALA A 16 -34.67 -17.38 -41.35
C ALA A 16 -35.28 -16.35 -40.39
N LEU A 17 -35.96 -16.85 -39.35
CA LEU A 17 -36.22 -16.12 -38.12
C LEU A 17 -34.88 -15.66 -37.54
N PHE A 18 -34.79 -14.41 -37.11
CA PHE A 18 -33.82 -14.02 -36.08
C PHE A 18 -34.54 -13.35 -34.91
N VAL A 19 -34.30 -13.95 -33.76
CA VAL A 19 -34.77 -13.63 -32.40
C VAL A 19 -34.17 -12.30 -31.93
N PRO A 20 -34.91 -11.44 -31.20
CA PRO A 20 -34.34 -10.24 -30.61
C PRO A 20 -33.36 -10.61 -29.48
N VAL A 21 -32.10 -10.19 -29.60
CA VAL A 21 -31.12 -10.28 -28.51
C VAL A 21 -31.42 -9.17 -27.52
N ALA A 22 -31.91 -9.56 -26.34
CA ALA A 22 -31.95 -8.70 -25.17
C ALA A 22 -30.51 -8.35 -24.76
N CYS A 23 -30.13 -7.09 -24.91
CA CYS A 23 -28.88 -6.58 -24.36
C CYS A 23 -29.03 -6.52 -22.83
N LEU A 24 -28.53 -7.55 -22.15
CA LEU A 24 -28.22 -7.49 -20.73
C LEU A 24 -27.15 -6.42 -20.53
N GLY A 25 -27.55 -5.29 -19.96
CA GLY A 25 -26.62 -4.28 -19.48
C GLY A 25 -25.79 -4.90 -18.37
N ALA A 26 -24.53 -5.21 -18.68
CA ALA A 26 -23.53 -5.49 -17.66
C ALA A 26 -23.28 -4.19 -16.89
N GLY A 27 -23.82 -4.12 -15.67
CA GLY A 27 -23.43 -3.09 -14.72
C GLY A 27 -21.97 -3.32 -14.36
N ALA A 28 -21.08 -2.53 -14.94
CA ALA A 28 -19.75 -2.36 -14.39
C ALA A 28 -19.91 -1.62 -13.07
N VAL A 29 -19.86 -2.36 -11.96
CA VAL A 29 -19.49 -1.77 -10.67
C VAL A 29 -18.05 -1.31 -10.81
N VAL A 30 -17.88 -0.05 -11.18
CA VAL A 30 -16.59 0.64 -11.01
C VAL A 30 -16.43 0.79 -9.50
N SER A 31 -15.74 -0.15 -8.87
CA SER A 31 -15.18 0.09 -7.54
C SER A 31 -14.13 1.17 -7.72
N CYS A 32 -14.52 2.42 -7.49
CA CYS A 32 -13.58 3.53 -7.42
C CYS A 32 -12.83 3.42 -6.10
N SER A 33 -11.89 2.48 -5.98
CA SER A 33 -10.86 2.55 -4.94
C SER A 33 -10.12 3.88 -5.15
N ARG A 34 -10.36 4.88 -4.30
CA ARG A 34 -9.79 6.21 -4.48
C ARG A 34 -8.44 6.20 -3.81
N SER A 35 -7.43 5.67 -4.53
CA SER A 35 -6.04 5.71 -4.07
C SER A 35 -5.73 7.06 -3.39
N PRO A 36 -5.16 7.05 -2.18
CA PRO A 36 -4.97 8.26 -1.40
C PRO A 36 -4.26 9.36 -2.20
N LYS A 37 -4.67 10.60 -1.97
CA LYS A 37 -4.11 11.75 -2.67
C LYS A 37 -2.60 11.84 -2.42
N VAL A 38 -1.82 11.85 -3.49
CA VAL A 38 -0.36 11.96 -3.42
C VAL A 38 0.04 13.45 -3.32
N PRO A 39 0.91 13.86 -2.36
CA PRO A 39 1.43 15.22 -2.29
C PRO A 39 2.18 15.66 -3.57
N GLU A 40 2.31 16.97 -3.80
CA GLU A 40 3.06 17.47 -4.95
C GLU A 40 4.54 17.08 -4.85
N GLY A 41 5.13 16.60 -5.95
CA GLY A 41 6.52 16.13 -5.98
C GLY A 41 6.73 14.73 -5.39
N TRP A 42 5.66 14.03 -5.01
CA TRP A 42 5.71 12.67 -4.50
C TRP A 42 5.29 11.66 -5.58
N VAL A 43 5.73 10.41 -5.41
CA VAL A 43 5.41 9.28 -6.28
C VAL A 43 4.91 8.11 -5.45
N ARG A 44 4.06 7.27 -6.03
CA ARG A 44 3.60 6.04 -5.39
C ARG A 44 4.62 4.93 -5.62
N LYS A 45 4.94 4.19 -4.55
CA LYS A 45 5.79 3.00 -4.56
C LYS A 45 4.97 1.84 -4.04
N GLU A 46 4.99 0.73 -4.76
CA GLU A 46 4.22 -0.46 -4.42
C GLU A 46 5.13 -1.68 -4.44
N LYS A 47 5.08 -2.47 -3.36
CA LYS A 47 5.84 -3.71 -3.23
C LYS A 47 5.15 -4.63 -2.23
N GLY A 48 4.79 -5.84 -2.69
CA GLY A 48 4.01 -6.77 -1.90
C GLY A 48 2.63 -6.19 -1.59
N LEU A 49 2.25 -6.16 -0.32
CA LEU A 49 0.95 -5.63 0.13
C LEU A 49 1.01 -4.15 0.49
N LEU A 50 2.17 -3.51 0.35
CA LEU A 50 2.36 -2.10 0.70
C LEU A 50 2.40 -1.23 -0.55
N SER A 51 1.48 -0.27 -0.63
CA SER A 51 1.59 0.91 -1.49
C SER A 51 1.76 2.15 -0.62
N VAL A 52 2.73 3.01 -0.91
CA VAL A 52 2.97 4.25 -0.15
C VAL A 52 3.38 5.40 -1.06
N ALA A 53 2.87 6.61 -0.79
CA ALA A 53 3.34 7.83 -1.42
C ALA A 53 4.65 8.29 -0.74
N VAL A 54 5.68 8.63 -1.52
CA VAL A 54 6.98 9.09 -0.99
C VAL A 54 7.57 10.22 -1.85
N PRO A 55 8.48 11.05 -1.32
CA PRO A 55 9.21 12.04 -2.14
C PRO A 55 9.90 11.39 -3.34
N ALA A 56 9.77 12.00 -4.53
CA ALA A 56 10.26 11.43 -5.78
C ALA A 56 11.79 11.20 -5.83
N GLN A 57 12.54 11.96 -5.03
CA GLN A 57 14.00 11.86 -4.95
C GLN A 57 14.51 10.69 -4.10
N TRP A 58 13.65 10.02 -3.33
CA TRP A 58 14.06 8.87 -2.53
C TRP A 58 14.38 7.66 -3.40
N GLN A 59 15.44 6.95 -3.02
CA GLN A 59 16.03 5.87 -3.81
C GLN A 59 15.92 4.55 -3.07
N GLU A 60 15.55 3.49 -3.80
CA GLU A 60 15.63 2.13 -3.27
C GLU A 60 17.08 1.70 -3.22
N VAL A 61 17.52 1.26 -2.05
CA VAL A 61 18.88 0.80 -1.80
C VAL A 61 18.84 -0.65 -1.30
N ALA A 62 19.87 -1.41 -1.66
CA ALA A 62 20.02 -2.77 -1.13
C ALA A 62 20.40 -2.72 0.35
N ILE A 63 19.71 -3.52 1.17
CA ILE A 63 20.06 -3.71 2.59
C ILE A 63 21.29 -4.62 2.65
N PRO A 64 22.44 -4.18 3.21
CA PRO A 64 23.61 -5.03 3.33
C PRO A 64 23.36 -6.24 4.24
N GLU A 65 24.02 -7.36 3.95
CA GLU A 65 23.99 -8.53 4.83
C GLU A 65 24.51 -8.17 6.23
N GLY A 66 23.77 -8.57 7.27
CA GLY A 66 24.11 -8.26 8.66
C GLY A 66 23.81 -6.82 9.10
N ALA A 67 23.21 -5.99 8.23
CA ALA A 67 22.68 -4.70 8.66
C ALA A 67 21.60 -4.89 9.73
N ARG A 68 21.52 -3.95 10.67
CA ARG A 68 20.60 -4.03 11.82
C ARG A 68 19.11 -4.07 11.44
N VAL A 69 18.80 -3.60 10.24
CA VAL A 69 17.45 -3.56 9.65
C VAL A 69 17.22 -4.69 8.64
N SER A 70 17.98 -5.78 8.70
CA SER A 70 17.85 -6.90 7.74
C SER A 70 16.52 -7.65 7.83
N SER A 71 15.69 -7.37 8.84
CA SER A 71 14.33 -7.93 8.96
C SER A 71 13.30 -7.24 8.07
N TRP A 72 13.64 -6.10 7.46
CA TRP A 72 12.75 -5.35 6.57
C TRP A 72 12.88 -5.82 5.12
N ASP A 73 11.77 -5.78 4.37
CA ASP A 73 11.73 -6.30 3.00
C ASP A 73 12.48 -5.38 2.03
N TRP A 74 12.44 -4.07 2.27
CA TRP A 74 13.05 -3.06 1.41
C TRP A 74 13.22 -1.71 2.11
N VAL A 75 14.10 -0.88 1.55
CA VAL A 75 14.43 0.47 2.05
C VAL A 75 14.39 1.49 0.94
N LEU A 76 13.78 2.63 1.22
CA LEU A 76 13.95 3.88 0.47
C LEU A 76 14.68 4.90 1.34
N GLN A 77 15.56 5.71 0.77
CA GLN A 77 16.26 6.77 1.50
C GLN A 77 16.64 7.95 0.61
N ASP A 78 17.07 9.06 1.21
CA ASP A 78 17.39 10.32 0.52
C ASP A 78 18.78 10.34 -0.17
N THR A 79 19.55 9.27 -0.04
CA THR A 79 20.87 9.06 -0.66
C THR A 79 20.91 7.75 -1.45
N SER A 80 21.95 7.55 -2.28
CA SER A 80 22.05 6.39 -3.17
C SER A 80 22.79 5.18 -2.56
N ASP A 81 23.43 5.33 -1.40
CA ASP A 81 24.19 4.27 -0.72
C ASP A 81 23.66 4.08 0.71
N PHE A 82 23.30 2.84 1.05
CA PHE A 82 22.77 2.48 2.36
C PHE A 82 23.62 3.00 3.51
N ASN A 83 24.95 2.99 3.38
CA ASN A 83 25.87 3.42 4.44
C ASN A 83 26.30 4.90 4.35
N ASP A 84 25.67 5.69 3.47
CA ASP A 84 26.00 7.11 3.34
C ASP A 84 25.68 7.86 4.65
N SER A 85 26.69 8.51 5.22
CA SER A 85 26.57 9.28 6.46
C SER A 85 25.76 10.56 6.28
N ALA A 86 25.52 11.00 5.04
CA ALA A 86 24.64 12.12 4.72
C ALA A 86 23.15 11.71 4.69
N THR A 87 22.82 10.43 4.84
CA THR A 87 21.43 9.95 4.87
C THR A 87 20.70 10.56 6.06
N THR A 88 19.64 11.32 5.79
CA THR A 88 18.85 11.97 6.85
C THR A 88 17.53 11.26 7.09
N VAL A 89 17.01 10.51 6.12
CA VAL A 89 15.74 9.78 6.24
C VAL A 89 15.85 8.41 5.59
N ARG A 90 15.36 7.39 6.28
CA ARG A 90 15.03 6.09 5.69
C ARG A 90 13.58 5.73 5.94
N LEU A 91 12.92 5.25 4.90
CA LEU A 91 11.67 4.52 4.97
C LEU A 91 11.95 3.04 4.77
N LEU A 92 11.48 2.22 5.70
CA LEU A 92 11.58 0.77 5.69
C LEU A 92 10.19 0.21 5.43
N GLY A 93 10.05 -0.72 4.48
CA GLY A 93 8.78 -1.35 4.15
C GLY A 93 8.75 -2.82 4.51
N MET A 94 7.61 -3.30 5.01
CA MET A 94 7.36 -4.72 5.25
C MET A 94 5.90 -5.08 4.95
N SER A 95 5.68 -6.17 4.21
CA SER A 95 4.33 -6.51 3.73
C SER A 95 3.48 -7.27 4.75
N GLU A 96 4.08 -8.17 5.54
CA GLU A 96 3.29 -9.07 6.41
C GLU A 96 3.71 -9.02 7.89
N GLY A 97 4.74 -8.25 8.23
CA GLY A 97 5.36 -8.34 9.55
C GLY A 97 6.17 -9.65 9.73
N PRO A 98 7.06 -9.73 10.74
CA PRO A 98 7.70 -10.99 11.08
C PRO A 98 6.69 -11.96 11.73
N GLY A 99 6.40 -13.08 11.07
CA GLY A 99 5.46 -14.11 11.57
C GLY A 99 5.84 -14.76 12.91
N ALA A 100 7.06 -14.53 13.41
CA ALA A 100 7.46 -14.93 14.76
C ALA A 100 6.92 -13.99 15.86
N VAL A 101 6.41 -12.81 15.49
CA VAL A 101 5.94 -11.76 16.41
C VAL A 101 4.43 -11.60 16.33
N ILE A 102 3.86 -11.65 15.11
CA ILE A 102 2.42 -11.51 14.88
C ILE A 102 1.87 -12.69 14.08
N VAL A 103 0.62 -13.06 14.36
CA VAL A 103 -0.16 -13.95 13.48
C VAL A 103 -0.79 -13.09 12.39
N TYR A 104 -0.63 -13.51 11.13
CA TYR A 104 -1.12 -12.77 9.97
C TYR A 104 -2.37 -13.41 9.35
N PRO A 105 -3.40 -12.63 8.95
CA PRO A 105 -3.58 -11.20 9.26
C PRO A 105 -3.91 -10.97 10.75
N PRO A 106 -3.50 -9.83 11.34
CA PRO A 106 -3.81 -9.54 12.73
C PRO A 106 -5.28 -9.17 12.94
N THR A 107 -5.85 -9.60 14.07
CA THR A 107 -7.22 -9.23 14.45
C THR A 107 -7.32 -7.74 14.81
N ASP A 108 -6.30 -7.18 15.46
CA ASP A 108 -6.29 -5.82 16.01
C ASP A 108 -5.00 -5.10 15.59
N ALA A 109 -5.12 -3.90 15.03
CA ALA A 109 -3.97 -3.14 14.55
C ALA A 109 -3.16 -2.50 15.69
N VAL A 110 -3.81 -2.15 16.81
CA VAL A 110 -3.17 -1.60 18.02
C VAL A 110 -2.30 -2.68 18.63
N GLU A 111 -2.85 -3.88 18.86
CA GLU A 111 -2.07 -5.00 19.40
C GLU A 111 -0.90 -5.39 18.49
N ALA A 112 -1.11 -5.38 17.17
CA ALA A 112 -0.05 -5.64 16.20
C ALA A 112 1.06 -4.57 16.26
N ALA A 113 0.70 -3.29 16.30
CA ALA A 113 1.65 -2.19 16.40
C ALA A 113 2.45 -2.23 17.70
N GLU A 114 1.81 -2.52 18.83
CA GLU A 114 2.49 -2.66 20.12
C GLU A 114 3.41 -3.89 20.14
N ALA A 115 2.97 -5.03 19.60
CA ALA A 115 3.81 -6.23 19.51
C ALA A 115 5.05 -6.01 18.65
N LEU A 116 4.89 -5.32 17.51
CA LEU A 116 5.98 -4.96 16.61
C LEU A 116 6.91 -3.90 17.21
N GLY A 117 6.36 -2.89 17.90
CA GLY A 117 7.15 -1.87 18.60
C GLY A 117 7.93 -2.42 19.78
N ALA A 118 7.49 -3.54 20.37
CA ALA A 118 8.17 -4.18 21.49
C ALA A 118 9.41 -5.00 21.06
N VAL A 119 9.58 -5.23 19.76
CA VAL A 119 10.74 -5.94 19.20
C VAL A 119 11.71 -4.97 18.53
N ASN A 120 12.99 -5.35 18.49
CA ASN A 120 14.06 -4.48 18.02
C ASN A 120 14.13 -4.41 16.47
N LEU A 121 13.10 -3.86 15.82
CA LEU A 121 13.01 -3.79 14.35
C LEU A 121 14.05 -2.84 13.74
N PHE A 122 14.45 -1.78 14.46
CA PHE A 122 15.40 -0.78 13.96
C PHE A 122 16.84 -1.04 14.40
N GLY A 123 17.05 -1.99 15.32
CA GLY A 123 18.37 -2.42 15.78
C GLY A 123 18.88 -1.75 17.05
N ASP A 124 18.43 -0.53 17.34
CA ASP A 124 18.93 0.32 18.43
C ASP A 124 17.84 0.99 19.27
N SER A 125 16.57 0.61 19.11
CA SER A 125 15.47 1.23 19.84
C SER A 125 15.47 0.81 21.31
N ASP A 126 15.25 1.77 22.20
CA ASP A 126 15.03 1.51 23.61
C ASP A 126 13.69 0.77 23.77
N ARG A 127 13.76 -0.41 24.38
CA ARG A 127 12.59 -1.31 24.59
C ARG A 127 11.70 -0.78 25.72
N ALA A 128 11.13 0.40 25.54
CA ALA A 128 10.02 0.88 26.34
C ALA A 128 8.75 0.09 25.98
N TYR A 129 7.74 0.09 26.86
CA TYR A 129 6.41 -0.40 26.50
C TYR A 129 5.85 0.51 25.40
N PRO A 130 5.77 0.06 24.15
CA PRO A 130 5.26 0.90 23.07
C PRO A 130 3.77 1.17 23.32
N GLU A 131 3.34 2.41 23.12
CA GLU A 131 1.94 2.79 23.14
C GLU A 131 1.54 3.17 21.73
N ALA A 132 0.68 2.35 21.13
CA ALA A 132 0.16 2.63 19.80
C ALA A 132 -0.92 3.72 19.88
N ARG A 133 -0.94 4.61 18.90
CA ARG A 133 -2.00 5.60 18.73
C ARG A 133 -2.43 5.70 17.29
N GLU A 134 -3.73 5.87 17.09
CA GLU A 134 -4.29 6.06 15.76
C GLU A 134 -3.84 7.41 15.18
N VAL A 135 -3.50 7.41 13.89
CA VAL A 135 -3.19 8.59 13.09
C VAL A 135 -4.02 8.56 11.80
N ASP A 136 -4.15 9.71 11.13
CA ASP A 136 -4.89 9.78 9.87
C ASP A 136 -4.16 9.00 8.77
N GLY A 137 -4.74 7.86 8.38
CA GLY A 137 -4.22 6.92 7.39
C GLY A 137 -4.85 7.01 6.00
N GLY A 138 -5.69 8.03 5.75
CA GLY A 138 -6.44 8.11 4.50
C GLY A 138 -7.53 7.03 4.41
N GLU A 139 -7.30 5.98 3.60
CA GLU A 139 -8.28 4.89 3.40
C GLU A 139 -8.18 3.79 4.46
N ASP A 140 -6.99 3.54 5.01
CA ASP A 140 -6.72 2.47 5.98
C ASP A 140 -6.73 2.95 7.44
N GLU A 141 -6.89 2.00 8.37
CA GLU A 141 -6.56 2.25 9.77
C GLU A 141 -5.04 2.26 9.94
N VAL A 142 -4.47 3.34 10.50
CA VAL A 142 -3.02 3.43 10.73
C VAL A 142 -2.73 3.67 12.21
N GLN A 143 -1.98 2.76 12.80
CA GLN A 143 -1.46 2.85 14.16
C GLN A 143 0.00 3.29 14.13
N ARG A 144 0.36 4.26 14.96
CA ARG A 144 1.71 4.78 15.11
C ARG A 144 2.29 4.40 16.47
N VAL A 145 3.54 3.95 16.47
CA VAL A 145 4.37 3.79 17.67
C VAL A 145 5.63 4.64 17.53
N ASP A 146 5.97 5.38 18.59
CA ASP A 146 7.20 6.15 18.67
C ASP A 146 8.19 5.37 19.53
N MET A 147 9.32 4.98 18.95
CA MET A 147 10.33 4.15 19.60
C MET A 147 11.57 5.01 19.85
N PRO A 148 11.80 5.45 21.10
CA PRO A 148 12.97 6.27 21.40
C PRO A 148 14.26 5.50 21.13
N TYR A 149 15.31 6.20 20.69
CA TYR A 149 16.65 5.64 20.57
C TYR A 149 17.71 6.55 21.21
N GLY A 150 18.91 6.00 21.41
CA GLY A 150 20.09 6.77 21.84
C GLY A 150 19.98 7.40 23.24
N GLY A 151 19.09 6.91 24.11
CA GLY A 151 18.87 7.52 25.43
C GLY A 151 18.13 8.87 25.39
N GLY A 152 17.32 9.11 24.35
CA GLY A 152 16.46 10.29 24.20
C GLY A 152 16.84 11.26 23.08
N GLU A 153 17.66 10.82 22.12
CA GLU A 153 18.14 11.65 21.00
C GLU A 153 17.08 11.85 19.91
N GLY A 154 16.06 10.98 19.86
CA GLY A 154 15.00 11.01 18.88
C GLY A 154 14.13 9.76 18.97
N ASN A 155 13.25 9.58 17.99
CA ASN A 155 12.45 8.37 17.85
C ASN A 155 12.62 7.79 16.45
N ASP A 156 12.59 6.47 16.37
CA ASP A 156 12.14 5.75 15.18
C ASP A 156 10.62 5.66 15.23
N TYR A 157 9.96 5.61 14.08
CA TYR A 157 8.50 5.59 14.02
C TYR A 157 8.04 4.35 13.27
N LEU A 158 7.17 3.58 13.91
CA LEU A 158 6.47 2.46 13.30
C LEU A 158 5.08 2.92 12.91
N LEU A 159 4.68 2.66 11.67
CA LEU A 159 3.33 2.82 11.17
C LEU A 159 2.81 1.46 10.74
N VAL A 160 1.71 1.01 11.32
CA VAL A 160 1.03 -0.23 10.98
C VAL A 160 -0.28 0.14 10.34
N ALA A 161 -0.39 -0.11 9.03
CA ALA A 161 -1.62 0.09 8.28
C ALA A 161 -2.39 -1.23 8.18
N LYS A 162 -3.71 -1.16 8.36
CA LYS A 162 -4.60 -2.31 8.24
C LYS A 162 -5.82 -1.92 7.41
N ASP A 163 -6.05 -2.70 6.35
CA ASP A 163 -7.28 -2.58 5.57
C ASP A 163 -8.46 -3.14 6.37
N LYS A 164 -9.54 -2.35 6.44
CA LYS A 164 -10.70 -2.66 7.27
C LYS A 164 -11.54 -3.80 6.72
N GLU A 165 -11.53 -4.01 5.40
CA GLU A 165 -12.38 -5.00 4.74
C GLU A 165 -11.75 -6.38 4.70
N SER A 166 -10.51 -6.48 4.23
CA SER A 166 -9.76 -7.74 4.12
C SER A 166 -9.06 -8.14 5.43
N GLY A 167 -8.81 -7.17 6.31
CA GLY A 167 -8.01 -7.36 7.52
C GLY A 167 -6.50 -7.47 7.25
N LEU A 168 -6.06 -7.39 5.99
CA LEU A 168 -4.65 -7.39 5.63
C LEU A 168 -3.95 -6.17 6.24
N MET A 169 -2.67 -6.34 6.51
CA MET A 169 -1.83 -5.33 7.15
C MET A 169 -0.56 -5.12 6.34
N ALA A 170 0.01 -3.91 6.37
CA ALA A 170 1.36 -3.59 5.94
C ALA A 170 2.04 -2.69 6.98
N VAL A 171 3.39 -2.67 6.99
CA VAL A 171 4.18 -1.97 8.00
C VAL A 171 5.19 -1.04 7.34
N VAL A 172 5.28 0.18 7.85
CA VAL A 172 6.28 1.18 7.47
C VAL A 172 7.08 1.57 8.71
N GLY A 173 8.41 1.57 8.58
CA GLY A 173 9.32 2.18 9.53
C GLY A 173 9.89 3.49 8.99
N LEU A 174 10.03 4.50 9.85
CA LEU A 174 10.71 5.76 9.53
C LEU A 174 11.82 6.00 10.54
N THR A 175 13.03 6.28 10.07
CA THR A 175 14.21 6.55 10.91
C THR A 175 15.10 7.62 10.31
N GLY A 176 15.86 8.32 11.15
CA GLY A 176 16.82 9.36 10.77
C GLY A 176 16.42 10.75 11.25
N THR A 177 17.41 11.65 11.29
CA THR A 177 17.27 13.01 11.84
C THR A 177 16.40 13.95 11.01
N GLY A 178 16.13 13.60 9.75
CA GLY A 178 15.26 14.34 8.85
C GLY A 178 13.78 13.95 8.98
N VAL A 179 13.42 13.00 9.84
CA VAL A 179 12.01 12.60 10.05
C VAL A 179 11.28 13.65 10.89
N THR A 180 10.26 14.27 10.31
CA THR A 180 9.44 15.30 10.97
C THR A 180 8.00 14.83 11.14
N GLU A 181 7.23 15.46 12.03
CA GLU A 181 5.79 15.17 12.20
C GLU A 181 4.99 15.38 10.91
N GLU A 182 5.34 16.39 10.10
CA GLU A 182 4.73 16.64 8.78
C GLU A 182 5.01 15.48 7.82
N LEU A 183 6.27 15.03 7.75
CA LEU A 183 6.63 13.88 6.92
C LEU A 183 5.89 12.61 7.37
N ILE A 184 5.80 12.36 8.68
CA ILE A 184 5.08 11.20 9.22
C ILE A 184 3.61 11.26 8.84
N ALA A 185 2.97 12.43 8.97
CA ALA A 185 1.56 12.61 8.60
C ALA A 185 1.32 12.39 7.11
N ASP A 186 2.16 12.95 6.24
CA ASP A 186 2.05 12.77 4.78
C ASP A 186 2.29 11.32 4.35
N ILE A 187 3.26 10.63 4.98
CA ILE A 187 3.48 9.20 4.75
C ILE A 187 2.27 8.41 5.22
N ALA A 188 1.78 8.62 6.45
CA ALA A 188 0.64 7.89 7.01
C ALA A 188 -0.61 8.02 6.13
N ALA A 189 -0.96 9.24 5.72
CA ALA A 189 -2.09 9.50 4.83
C ALA A 189 -1.90 8.93 3.41
N GLY A 190 -0.64 8.65 3.02
CA GLY A 190 -0.26 8.10 1.73
C GLY A 190 -0.13 6.57 1.70
N ILE A 191 -0.19 5.89 2.84
CA ILE A 191 -0.13 4.42 2.92
C ILE A 191 -1.46 3.83 2.41
N GLN A 192 -1.34 2.71 1.73
CA GLN A 192 -2.43 1.86 1.30
C GLN A 192 -2.00 0.40 1.36
N VAL A 193 -2.81 -0.44 2.01
CA VAL A 193 -2.70 -1.90 1.96
C VAL A 193 -3.33 -2.39 0.66
N VAL A 194 -2.52 -3.06 -0.17
CA VAL A 194 -2.96 -3.61 -1.46
C VAL A 194 -3.60 -4.97 -1.22
N VAL A 195 -4.87 -5.10 -1.60
CA VAL A 195 -5.63 -6.36 -1.53
C VAL A 195 -5.54 -7.07 -2.88
N PRO A 196 -4.91 -8.27 -2.96
CA PRO A 196 -4.87 -9.05 -4.20
C PRO A 196 -6.25 -9.57 -4.60
N ASP A 197 -6.53 -9.57 -5.90
CA ASP A 197 -7.77 -10.13 -6.49
C ASP A 197 -7.91 -11.66 -6.36
#